data_AF-A0A3P1C142-F1
#
_entry.id   AF-A0A3P1C142-F1
#
_cell.length_a   1.000
_cell.length_b   1.000
_cell.length_c   1.000
_cell.angle_alpha   90.00
_cell.angle_beta   90.00
_cell.angle_gamma   90.00
#
_symmetry.space_group_name_H-M   'P 1'
#
loop_
_entity.id
_entity.type
_entity.pdbx_description
1 polymer ?
#
loop_
_entity_poly.entity_id
_entity_poly.type
_entity_poly.pdbx_seq_one_letter_code
_entity_poly.pdbx_strand_id
1 'polypeptide(L)'
;MKKSIQFFAMIFISFSFLGCDPLDKKYSKENYTEVLKQNADSVSQSAFQRAIVENEINDVRNEDFTYQELINQGKLLQKRDLPNNNVSR
;
A
#
# COMPACT_ATOMS: atom_id res chain seq x y z
N MET A 1 -5.84 -54.64 9.61
CA MET A 1 -4.72 -54.77 8.63
C MET A 1 -5.25 -54.30 7.29
N LYS A 2 -4.59 -53.53 6.43
CA LYS A 2 -3.30 -52.83 6.43
C LYS A 2 -3.35 -51.99 5.14
N LYS A 3 -2.78 -50.78 5.18
CA LYS A 3 -2.32 -49.98 4.03
C LYS A 3 -3.37 -49.27 3.18
N SER A 4 -3.79 -48.10 3.64
CA SER A 4 -4.21 -47.00 2.74
C SER A 4 -3.75 -45.63 3.27
N ILE A 5 -2.78 -45.60 4.18
CA ILE A 5 -2.12 -44.40 4.71
C ILE A 5 -0.77 -44.33 4.02
N GLN A 6 -0.69 -43.91 2.74
CA GLN A 6 0.61 -43.61 2.13
C GLN A 6 0.57 -43.00 0.71
N PHE A 7 -0.43 -42.21 0.34
CA PHE A 7 -0.34 -41.46 -0.91
C PHE A 7 -0.75 -40.01 -0.71
N PHE A 8 0.21 -39.14 -1.00
CA PHE A 8 0.13 -37.68 -1.05
C PHE A 8 0.38 -36.92 0.26
N ALA A 9 1.38 -37.38 1.00
CA ALA A 9 2.36 -36.49 1.60
C ALA A 9 3.21 -35.85 0.48
N MET A 10 2.64 -34.92 -0.29
CA MET A 10 3.41 -34.06 -1.21
C MET A 10 2.61 -32.85 -1.70
N ILE A 11 2.03 -32.09 -0.76
CA ILE A 11 1.71 -30.68 -1.02
C ILE A 11 2.57 -29.87 -0.05
N PHE A 12 3.88 -30.00 -0.21
CA PHE A 12 4.80 -28.91 0.07
C PHE A 12 4.60 -27.88 -1.05
N ILE A 13 3.47 -27.19 -1.04
CA ILE A 13 3.41 -25.87 -1.68
C ILE A 13 4.13 -24.97 -0.71
N SER A 14 5.43 -24.85 -0.96
CA SER A 14 6.18 -23.61 -0.86
C SER A 14 5.39 -22.52 -0.15
N PHE A 15 5.60 -22.39 1.17
CA PHE A 15 5.50 -21.08 1.79
C PHE A 15 6.57 -20.23 1.12
N SER A 16 6.21 -19.68 -0.04
CA SER A 16 6.90 -18.57 -0.66
C SER A 16 7.16 -17.58 0.46
N PHE A 17 8.41 -17.15 0.57
CA PHE A 17 8.80 -15.98 1.34
C PHE A 17 7.99 -14.79 0.82
N LEU A 18 6.74 -14.67 1.25
CA LEU A 18 5.93 -13.48 1.11
C LEU A 18 6.55 -12.52 2.11
N GLY A 19 7.59 -11.81 1.66
CA GLY A 19 8.05 -10.61 2.33
C GLY A 19 6.82 -9.72 2.45
N CYS A 20 6.25 -9.68 3.65
CA CYS A 20 5.14 -8.81 3.97
C CYS A 20 5.70 -7.39 3.86
N ASP A 21 5.42 -6.70 2.75
CA ASP A 21 5.85 -5.32 2.56
C ASP A 21 5.25 -4.50 3.70
N PRO A 22 6.06 -3.78 4.50
CA PRO A 22 5.53 -2.93 5.55
C PRO A 22 4.49 -1.92 5.05
N LEU A 23 4.52 -1.57 3.76
CA LEU A 23 3.55 -0.68 3.13
C LEU A 23 2.18 -1.33 2.87
N ASP A 24 2.09 -2.66 2.84
CA ASP A 24 0.81 -3.39 2.71
C ASP A 24 0.03 -3.42 4.02
N LYS A 25 0.62 -2.96 5.14
CA LYS A 25 -0.08 -2.83 6.41
C LYS A 25 -1.07 -1.67 6.38
N LYS A 26 -2.15 -1.79 7.15
CA LYS A 26 -3.09 -0.70 7.40
C LYS A 26 -2.39 0.50 8.00
N TYR A 27 -2.80 1.69 7.58
CA TYR A 27 -2.33 2.94 8.13
C TYR A 27 -2.56 2.98 9.65
N SER A 28 -1.55 3.43 10.37
CA SER A 28 -1.61 3.72 11.80
C SER A 28 -1.06 5.11 12.05
N LYS A 29 -1.89 5.96 12.66
CA LYS A 29 -1.54 7.33 13.02
C LYS A 29 -0.32 7.43 13.95
N GLU A 30 -0.07 6.41 14.75
CA GLU A 30 1.02 6.38 15.71
C GLU A 30 2.38 6.13 15.04
N ASN A 31 2.41 5.28 14.00
CA ASN A 31 3.66 4.72 13.47
C ASN A 31 3.95 5.09 12.00
N TYR A 32 3.04 5.81 11.33
CA TYR A 32 3.17 6.05 9.88
C TYR A 32 4.48 6.72 9.48
N THR A 33 4.98 7.65 10.30
CA THR A 33 6.21 8.40 10.03
C THR A 33 7.41 7.45 9.94
N GLU A 34 7.51 6.49 10.85
CA GLU A 34 8.61 5.52 10.87
C GLU A 34 8.50 4.55 9.69
N VAL A 35 7.30 4.01 9.46
CA VAL A 35 7.03 3.07 8.35
C VAL A 35 7.38 3.70 7.01
N LEU A 36 6.95 4.93 6.75
CA LEU A 36 7.24 5.62 5.50
C LEU A 36 8.73 5.98 5.37
N LYS A 37 9.38 6.44 6.45
CA LYS A 37 10.79 6.80 6.39
C LYS A 37 11.69 5.61 6.06
N GLN A 38 11.34 4.42 6.53
CA GLN A 38 12.12 3.20 6.32
C GLN A 38 11.78 2.48 5.00
N ASN A 39 10.54 2.61 4.51
CA ASN A 39 10.03 1.74 3.44
C ASN A 39 9.55 2.49 2.19
N ALA A 40 9.46 3.83 2.22
CA ALA A 40 9.00 4.63 1.08
C ALA A 40 10.07 5.66 0.66
N ASP A 41 10.24 5.83 -0.64
CA ASP A 41 11.06 6.92 -1.20
C ASP A 41 10.41 8.30 -0.98
N SER A 42 11.17 9.38 -1.19
CA SER A 42 10.69 10.75 -0.97
C SER A 42 9.46 11.10 -1.82
N VAL A 43 9.36 10.53 -3.03
CA VAL A 43 8.21 10.72 -3.93
C VAL A 43 6.96 10.07 -3.36
N SER A 44 7.07 8.83 -2.88
CA SER A 44 5.97 8.10 -2.28
C SER A 44 5.57 8.69 -0.93
N GLN A 45 6.52 9.21 -0.14
CA GLN A 45 6.22 9.98 1.06
C GLN A 45 5.40 11.24 0.74
N SER A 46 5.81 12.00 -0.28
CA SER A 46 5.06 13.19 -0.73
C SER A 46 3.66 12.85 -1.22
N ALA A 47 3.52 11.77 -2.01
CA ALA A 47 2.22 11.27 -2.45
C ALA A 47 1.33 10.86 -1.27
N PHE A 48 1.86 10.09 -0.33
CA PHE A 48 1.15 9.71 0.89
C PHE A 48 0.60 10.94 1.63
N GLN A 49 1.43 11.97 1.85
CA GLN A 49 0.98 13.20 2.52
C GLN A 49 -0.18 13.88 1.78
N ARG A 50 -0.13 13.90 0.44
CA ARG A 50 -1.22 14.43 -0.38
C ARG A 50 -2.52 13.66 -0.16
N ALA A 51 -2.46 12.33 -0.09
CA ALA A 51 -3.64 11.51 0.15
C ALA A 51 -4.23 11.71 1.55
N ILE A 52 -3.39 11.80 2.59
CA ILE A 52 -3.84 12.06 3.97
C ILE A 52 -4.63 13.36 4.05
N VAL A 53 -4.08 14.44 3.46
CA VAL A 53 -4.73 15.76 3.46
C VAL A 53 -6.03 15.74 2.65
N GLU A 54 -6.02 15.12 1.47
CA GLU A 54 -7.24 15.02 0.65
C GLU A 54 -8.33 14.24 1.37
N ASN A 55 -7.98 13.13 2.02
CA ASN A 55 -8.94 12.33 2.78
C ASN A 55 -9.48 13.11 3.99
N GLU A 56 -8.64 13.89 4.69
CA GLU A 56 -9.09 14.76 5.78
C GLU A 56 -10.07 15.84 5.30
N ILE A 57 -9.82 16.46 4.14
CA ILE A 57 -10.73 17.44 3.51
C ILE A 57 -12.08 16.81 3.17
N ASN A 58 -12.09 15.54 2.76
CA ASN A 58 -13.28 14.83 2.31
C ASN A 58 -13.93 13.93 3.37
N ASP A 59 -13.53 14.05 4.64
CA ASP A 59 -14.02 13.22 5.78
C ASP A 59 -13.88 11.71 5.53
N VAL A 60 -12.80 11.31 4.88
CA VAL A 60 -12.43 9.91 4.60
C VAL A 60 -11.43 9.44 5.65
N ARG A 61 -11.70 8.28 6.25
CA ARG A 61 -10.83 7.69 7.28
C ARG A 61 -9.61 7.02 6.66
N ASN A 62 -8.42 7.51 6.99
CA ASN A 62 -7.17 6.96 6.47
C ASN A 62 -6.89 5.52 6.94
N GLU A 63 -7.41 5.14 8.11
CA GLU A 63 -7.27 3.79 8.69
C GLU A 63 -7.99 2.71 7.85
N ASP A 64 -8.90 3.11 6.96
CA ASP A 64 -9.58 2.19 6.05
C ASP A 64 -8.67 1.75 4.90
N PHE A 65 -7.45 2.29 4.80
CA PHE A 65 -6.48 2.02 3.72
C PHE A 65 -5.13 1.52 4.24
N THR A 66 -4.39 0.83 3.38
CA THR A 66 -2.97 0.51 3.59
C THR A 66 -2.08 1.71 3.25
N TYR A 67 -0.82 1.70 3.70
CA TYR A 67 0.13 2.74 3.30
C TYR A 67 0.31 2.77 1.78
N GLN A 68 0.38 1.61 1.14
CA GLN A 68 0.53 1.49 -0.31
C GLN A 68 -0.70 2.04 -1.06
N GLU A 69 -1.91 1.79 -0.55
CA GLU A 69 -3.14 2.35 -1.11
C GLU A 69 -3.16 3.89 -1.01
N LEU A 70 -2.77 4.45 0.14
CA LEU A 70 -2.66 5.90 0.33
C LEU A 70 -1.59 6.53 -0.57
N ILE A 71 -0.43 5.88 -0.72
CA ILE A 71 0.61 6.32 -1.67
C ILE A 71 0.05 6.34 -3.11
N ASN A 72 -0.69 5.30 -3.51
CA ASN A 72 -1.26 5.20 -4.84
C ASN A 72 -2.34 6.28 -5.07
N GLN A 73 -3.22 6.52 -4.09
CA GLN A 73 -4.19 7.62 -4.13
C GLN A 73 -3.47 8.97 -4.33
N GLY A 74 -2.42 9.22 -3.55
CA GLY A 74 -1.61 10.43 -3.64
C GLY A 74 -0.97 10.64 -5.01
N LYS A 75 -0.43 9.58 -5.60
CA LYS A 75 0.15 9.61 -6.96
C LYS A 75 -0.91 9.95 -8.01
N LEU A 76 -2.15 9.48 -7.84
CA LEU A 76 -3.25 9.83 -8.73
C LEU A 76 -3.65 11.31 -8.59
N LEU A 77 -3.69 11.84 -7.36
CA LEU A 77 -3.99 13.25 -7.10
C LEU A 77 -2.93 14.17 -7.71
N GLN A 78 -1.65 13.87 -7.49
CA GLN A 78 -0.54 14.63 -8.09
C GLN A 78 -0.60 14.65 -9.63
N LYS A 79 -1.02 13.54 -10.25
CA LYS A 79 -1.23 13.49 -11.71
C LYS A 79 -2.41 14.33 -12.19
N ARG A 80 -3.48 14.46 -11.39
CA ARG A 80 -4.62 15.33 -11.71
C ARG A 80 -4.27 16.81 -11.56
N ASP A 81 -3.41 17.14 -10.60
CA ASP A 81 -2.97 18.51 -10.31
C ASP A 81 -1.96 19.04 -11.35
N LEU A 82 -1.32 18.16 -12.13
CA LEU A 82 -0.53 18.58 -13.27
C LEU A 82 -1.47 19.28 -14.27
N PRO A 83 -1.26 20.57 -14.57
CA PRO A 83 -2.09 21.27 -15.54
C PRO A 83 -2.06 20.49 -16.84
N ASN A 84 -3.25 20.14 -17.33
CA ASN A 84 -3.43 19.57 -18.64
C ASN A 84 -2.87 20.59 -19.64
N ASN A 85 -1.64 20.39 -20.13
CA ASN A 85 -0.96 21.28 -21.07
C ASN A 85 -1.67 21.38 -22.44
N ASN A 86 -2.89 20.87 -22.55
CA ASN A 86 -3.82 21.08 -23.65
C ASN A 86 -4.60 22.41 -23.53
N VAL A 87 -3.98 23.46 -22.97
CA VAL A 87 -4.42 24.82 -23.26
C VAL A 87 -3.82 25.15 -24.63
N SER A 88 -4.57 24.85 -25.70
CA SER A 88 -4.29 25.35 -27.04
C SER A 88 -4.05 26.86 -26.95
N ARG A 89 -2.82 27.26 -27.23
CA ARG A 89 -2.44 28.66 -27.41
C ARG A 89 -2.31 28.94 -28.89
#